data_AF-A0A345RDY3-F1
#
_entry.id   AF-A0A345RDY3-F1
#
_cell.length_a   1.000
_cell.length_b   1.000
_cell.length_c   1.000
_cell.angle_alpha   90.00
_cell.angle_beta   90.00
_cell.angle_gamma   90.00
#
_symmetry.space_group_name_H-M   'P 1'
#
loop_
_entity.id
_entity.type
_entity.pdbx_description
1 polymer ?
#
loop_
_entity_poly.entity_id
_entity_poly.type
_entity_poly.pdbx_seq_one_letter_code
_entity_poly.pdbx_strand_id
1 'polypeptide(L)'
;MWNVDAAECAKIRRNILKLLVPVWMDGDVDVADASAVVLNKEEMTFELQTRLVRGWAAHLHHPLSDEFDDEAENLWRRMMPALRAHLQDAGFDGLLWQAGAGNPVALNNFLYEPNDEEAETTNTESSDGRWVWIDLESGVPAIFPISPKVLLNYSLAHWWRLGRPMFDDVEITRLKDYLKANAKELKLSLGVKNYESVVSDAERLGKHQVKWKSIGRLQSSIQYRVARGDIDQSQADYYSKHRLRWLFREWVRGLLSSLKALKGGFLSVWKRLKRLDLKSLVHVCWKFLISQKYREAFVHGYLDRSINQWTKRGQLTNEHANILREQIGSPNSSVYITDFGIHIAIKPAVKATQYWVLPALFAFGLLGGKTVAILILTGGAIGRSAYTLGRMLQSAANGHEKPWIALGVGLLPVVGNLAYPAQMIYSAGDKDQKLARFMMDDGFARIGRHFPIWGGQDTWTEHALNRIPRNLNRYLRKMGKRRAFHRKPG
;
A
#
# COMPACT_ATOMS: atom_id res chain seq x y z
N MET A 1 -6.20 -10.42 25.78
CA MET A 1 -6.50 -11.52 24.86
C MET A 1 -7.60 -11.06 23.91
N TRP A 2 -7.44 -11.26 22.61
CA TRP A 2 -8.61 -11.23 21.71
C TRP A 2 -9.60 -12.28 22.21
N ASN A 3 -10.90 -12.04 22.06
CA ASN A 3 -11.89 -13.01 22.48
C ASN A 3 -11.70 -14.29 21.62
N VAL A 4 -11.64 -15.47 22.24
CA VAL A 4 -11.62 -16.76 21.52
C VAL A 4 -12.79 -16.86 20.54
N ASP A 5 -13.96 -16.34 20.92
CA ASP A 5 -15.13 -16.27 20.05
C ASP A 5 -14.87 -15.41 18.80
N ALA A 6 -14.01 -14.38 18.87
CA ALA A 6 -13.64 -13.59 17.69
C ALA A 6 -12.76 -14.40 16.72
N ALA A 7 -11.81 -15.16 17.25
CA ALA A 7 -10.95 -16.04 16.46
C ALA A 7 -11.75 -17.21 15.86
N GLU A 8 -12.66 -17.80 16.63
CA GLU A 8 -13.60 -18.82 16.12
C GLU A 8 -14.55 -18.23 15.07
N CYS A 9 -15.03 -16.99 15.25
CA CYS A 9 -15.81 -16.32 14.21
C CYS A 9 -15.02 -16.18 12.91
N ALA A 10 -13.74 -15.80 12.98
CA ALA A 10 -12.89 -15.69 11.79
C ALA A 10 -12.73 -17.05 11.10
N LYS A 11 -12.39 -18.10 11.85
CA LYS A 11 -12.28 -19.47 11.31
C LYS A 11 -13.58 -19.94 10.65
N ILE A 12 -14.70 -19.88 11.37
CA ILE A 12 -15.98 -20.38 10.87
C ILE A 12 -16.44 -19.57 9.65
N ARG A 13 -16.26 -18.25 9.65
CA ARG A 13 -16.58 -17.39 8.50
C ARG A 13 -15.78 -17.80 7.27
N ARG A 14 -14.49 -18.04 7.43
CA ARG A 14 -13.60 -18.51 6.37
C ARG A 14 -14.00 -19.89 5.85
N ASN A 15 -14.38 -20.83 6.72
CA ASN A 15 -14.89 -22.14 6.31
C ASN A 15 -16.16 -22.05 5.47
N ILE A 16 -17.09 -21.17 5.86
CA ILE A 16 -18.30 -20.92 5.09
C ILE A 16 -17.93 -20.34 3.71
N LEU A 17 -17.11 -19.29 3.67
CA LEU A 17 -16.74 -18.63 2.43
C LEU A 17 -15.86 -19.49 1.52
N LYS A 18 -15.07 -20.41 2.08
CA LYS A 18 -14.31 -21.41 1.33
C LYS A 18 -15.19 -22.30 0.47
N LEU A 19 -16.41 -22.58 0.92
CA LEU A 19 -17.37 -23.36 0.16
C LEU A 19 -18.22 -22.47 -0.75
N LEU A 20 -18.66 -21.31 -0.28
CA LEU A 20 -19.57 -20.46 -1.03
C LEU A 20 -18.91 -19.66 -2.16
N VAL A 21 -17.72 -19.10 -1.94
CA VAL A 21 -17.06 -18.19 -2.90
C VAL A 21 -16.73 -18.88 -4.24
N PRO A 22 -16.18 -20.11 -4.26
CA PRO A 22 -15.96 -20.80 -5.53
C PRO A 22 -17.25 -21.05 -6.32
N VAL A 23 -18.38 -21.28 -5.63
CA VAL A 23 -19.68 -21.44 -6.31
C VAL A 23 -20.20 -20.11 -6.84
N TRP A 24 -20.04 -19.02 -6.08
CA TRP A 24 -20.46 -17.67 -6.52
C TRP A 24 -19.68 -17.13 -7.70
N MET A 25 -18.43 -17.54 -7.82
CA MET A 25 -17.47 -16.98 -8.77
C MET A 25 -17.08 -18.00 -9.85
N ASP A 26 -17.85 -19.09 -10.01
CA ASP A 26 -17.59 -20.15 -11.00
C ASP A 26 -16.16 -20.72 -10.97
N GLY A 27 -15.54 -20.74 -9.79
CA GLY A 27 -14.16 -21.20 -9.57
C GLY A 27 -13.07 -20.15 -9.81
N ASP A 28 -13.41 -18.98 -10.38
CA ASP A 28 -12.46 -17.90 -10.67
C ASP A 28 -11.84 -17.29 -9.40
N VAL A 29 -12.58 -17.38 -8.28
CA VAL A 29 -12.12 -16.96 -6.94
C VAL A 29 -12.25 -18.10 -5.96
N ASP A 30 -11.19 -18.33 -5.18
CA ASP A 30 -11.13 -19.24 -4.06
C ASP A 30 -10.78 -18.49 -2.77
N VAL A 31 -10.88 -19.16 -1.62
CA VAL A 31 -10.49 -18.65 -0.31
C VAL A 31 -9.39 -19.53 0.27
N ALA A 32 -8.40 -18.94 0.94
CA ALA A 32 -7.40 -19.72 1.64
C ALA A 32 -8.03 -20.44 2.85
N ASP A 33 -7.84 -21.75 2.95
CA ASP A 33 -8.45 -22.58 3.98
C ASP A 33 -7.93 -22.24 5.38
N ALA A 34 -8.76 -22.38 6.42
CA ALA A 34 -8.35 -22.23 7.81
C ALA A 34 -8.31 -23.59 8.53
N SER A 35 -7.12 -23.99 8.95
CA SER A 35 -6.91 -25.26 9.62
C SER A 35 -7.24 -25.19 11.12
N ALA A 36 -6.73 -24.18 11.82
CA ALA A 36 -6.80 -24.12 13.28
C ALA A 36 -6.81 -22.70 13.85
N VAL A 37 -7.36 -22.57 15.05
CA VAL A 37 -7.16 -21.42 15.93
C VAL A 37 -6.32 -21.91 17.10
N VAL A 38 -5.15 -21.30 17.30
CA VAL A 38 -4.18 -21.70 18.33
C VAL A 38 -3.87 -20.51 19.23
N LEU A 39 -3.74 -20.74 20.54
CA LEU A 39 -3.23 -19.71 21.46
C LEU A 39 -1.70 -19.74 21.43
N ASN A 40 -1.08 -18.70 20.88
CA ASN A 40 0.34 -18.45 21.07
C ASN A 40 0.55 -17.90 22.48
N LYS A 41 1.15 -18.72 23.35
CA LYS A 41 1.41 -18.39 24.76
C LYS A 41 2.54 -17.37 24.95
N GLU A 42 3.49 -17.32 24.02
CA GLU A 42 4.62 -16.39 24.10
C GLU A 42 4.14 -14.95 23.84
N GLU A 43 3.34 -14.79 22.79
CA GLU A 43 2.79 -13.48 22.40
C GLU A 43 1.45 -13.17 23.09
N MET A 44 0.86 -14.15 23.77
CA MET A 44 -0.47 -14.06 24.40
C MET A 44 -1.58 -13.62 23.42
N THR A 45 -1.52 -14.16 22.19
CA THR A 45 -2.44 -13.87 21.08
C THR A 45 -3.01 -15.14 20.48
N PHE A 46 -4.18 -15.04 19.86
CA PHE A 46 -4.75 -16.13 19.06
C PHE A 46 -4.22 -16.03 17.63
N GLU A 47 -3.80 -17.16 17.09
CA GLU A 47 -3.33 -17.32 15.72
C GLU A 47 -4.34 -18.14 14.93
N LEU A 48 -4.79 -17.59 13.81
CA LEU A 48 -5.55 -18.33 12.80
C LEU A 48 -4.55 -18.92 11.81
N GLN A 49 -4.42 -20.24 11.79
CA GLN A 49 -3.57 -20.95 10.85
C GLN A 49 -4.33 -21.15 9.53
N THR A 50 -3.72 -20.72 8.43
CA THR A 50 -4.31 -20.80 7.08
C THR A 50 -3.40 -21.54 6.11
N ARG A 51 -3.99 -22.07 5.03
CA ARG A 51 -3.25 -22.69 3.92
C ARG A 51 -2.29 -21.67 3.33
N LEU A 52 -1.02 -22.07 3.16
CA LEU A 52 -0.07 -21.31 2.37
C LEU A 52 -0.47 -21.39 0.89
N VAL A 53 -0.77 -20.24 0.30
CA VAL A 53 -1.07 -20.10 -1.13
C VAL A 53 0.23 -19.83 -1.87
N ARG A 54 0.55 -20.67 -2.86
CA ARG A 54 1.73 -20.49 -3.72
C ARG A 54 1.36 -19.62 -4.92
N GLY A 55 1.03 -18.37 -4.65
CA GLY A 55 0.60 -17.40 -5.66
C GLY A 55 1.41 -16.11 -5.65
N TRP A 56 1.07 -15.20 -6.55
CA TRP A 56 1.64 -13.84 -6.62
C TRP A 56 0.56 -12.77 -6.49
N ALA A 57 0.94 -11.59 -6.02
CA ALA A 57 0.03 -10.45 -6.07
C ALA A 57 -0.05 -9.92 -7.51
N ALA A 58 -1.13 -9.19 -7.84
CA ALA A 58 -1.31 -8.62 -9.17
C ALA A 58 -0.06 -7.88 -9.67
N HIS A 59 0.26 -8.04 -10.96
CA HIS A 59 1.46 -7.43 -11.52
C HIS A 59 1.32 -5.91 -11.70
N LEU A 60 2.43 -5.20 -11.48
CA LEU A 60 2.60 -3.79 -11.78
C LEU A 60 2.94 -3.61 -13.26
N HIS A 61 2.48 -2.49 -13.81
CA HIS A 61 2.88 -2.08 -15.14
C HIS A 61 4.36 -1.67 -15.15
N HIS A 62 5.09 -2.11 -16.18
CA HIS A 62 6.46 -1.73 -16.42
C HIS A 62 6.75 -1.76 -17.94
N PRO A 63 7.81 -1.10 -18.43
CA PRO A 63 7.99 -0.86 -19.87
C PRO A 63 8.53 -2.07 -20.66
N LEU A 64 8.60 -3.22 -19.99
CA LEU A 64 9.06 -4.50 -20.52
C LEU A 64 7.94 -5.54 -20.46
N SER A 65 6.75 -5.20 -19.93
CA SER A 65 5.57 -6.05 -19.99
C SER A 65 4.68 -5.56 -21.13
N ASP A 66 4.51 -6.41 -22.14
CA ASP A 66 3.56 -6.16 -23.22
C ASP A 66 2.18 -6.82 -22.93
N GLU A 67 2.09 -7.72 -21.94
CA GLU A 67 0.93 -8.64 -21.75
C GLU A 67 0.20 -8.57 -20.38
N PHE A 68 0.79 -8.02 -19.32
CA PHE A 68 0.23 -8.11 -17.95
C PHE A 68 -0.76 -6.99 -17.57
N ASP A 69 -1.31 -6.26 -18.54
CA ASP A 69 -1.92 -4.95 -18.28
C ASP A 69 -3.31 -5.00 -17.58
N ASP A 70 -3.92 -6.18 -17.42
CA ASP A 70 -5.30 -6.31 -16.93
C ASP A 70 -5.50 -7.08 -15.61
N GLU A 71 -4.50 -7.71 -15.00
CA GLU A 71 -4.72 -8.52 -13.76
C GLU A 71 -5.38 -7.72 -12.63
N ALA A 72 -4.74 -6.61 -12.22
CA ALA A 72 -5.24 -5.75 -11.15
C ALA A 72 -6.58 -5.09 -11.52
N GLU A 73 -6.81 -4.80 -12.80
CA GLU A 73 -8.04 -4.18 -13.27
C GLU A 73 -9.20 -5.18 -13.33
N ASN A 74 -8.93 -6.39 -13.81
CA ASN A 74 -9.87 -7.50 -13.82
C ASN A 74 -10.29 -7.82 -12.38
N LEU A 75 -9.33 -8.02 -11.47
CA LEU A 75 -9.63 -8.25 -10.07
C LEU A 75 -10.47 -7.09 -9.47
N TRP A 76 -10.07 -5.84 -9.67
CA TRP A 76 -10.73 -4.68 -9.06
C TRP A 76 -12.09 -4.32 -9.67
N ARG A 77 -12.25 -4.45 -11.00
CA ARG A 77 -13.45 -3.99 -11.73
C ARG A 77 -14.43 -5.10 -12.07
N ARG A 78 -13.99 -6.35 -12.17
CA ARG A 78 -14.85 -7.49 -12.52
C ARG A 78 -15.11 -8.37 -11.31
N MET A 79 -14.05 -8.91 -10.72
CA MET A 79 -14.20 -9.95 -9.70
C MET A 79 -14.65 -9.41 -8.35
N MET A 80 -13.97 -8.38 -7.82
CA MET A 80 -14.31 -7.79 -6.52
C MET A 80 -15.74 -7.24 -6.47
N PRO A 81 -16.28 -6.54 -7.51
CA PRO A 81 -17.67 -6.09 -7.48
C PRO A 81 -18.69 -7.23 -7.46
N ALA A 82 -18.46 -8.31 -8.23
CA ALA A 82 -19.31 -9.49 -8.21
C ALA A 82 -19.26 -10.18 -6.85
N LEU A 83 -18.05 -10.41 -6.31
CA LEU A 83 -17.85 -10.95 -4.97
C LEU A 83 -18.56 -10.12 -3.90
N ARG A 84 -18.50 -8.79 -3.97
CA ARG A 84 -19.22 -7.89 -3.05
C ARG A 84 -20.73 -8.05 -3.13
N ALA A 85 -21.29 -8.22 -4.33
CA ALA A 85 -22.73 -8.42 -4.49
C ALA A 85 -23.18 -9.69 -3.76
N HIS A 86 -22.47 -10.81 -3.98
CA HIS A 86 -22.76 -12.07 -3.28
C HIS A 86 -22.55 -11.98 -1.77
N LEU A 87 -21.46 -11.35 -1.31
CA LEU A 87 -21.22 -11.12 0.12
C LEU A 87 -22.35 -10.31 0.74
N GLN A 88 -22.80 -9.24 0.07
CA GLN A 88 -23.89 -8.41 0.56
C GLN A 88 -25.18 -9.22 0.61
N ASP A 89 -25.51 -9.97 -0.44
CA ASP A 89 -26.73 -10.78 -0.52
C ASP A 89 -26.79 -11.87 0.55
N ALA A 90 -25.66 -12.53 0.81
CA ALA A 90 -25.53 -13.54 1.85
C ALA A 90 -25.34 -12.97 3.28
N GLY A 91 -25.26 -11.64 3.44
CA GLY A 91 -25.19 -10.98 4.75
C GLY A 91 -23.81 -10.85 5.37
N PHE A 92 -22.73 -10.93 4.59
CA PHE A 92 -21.35 -10.67 5.02
C PHE A 92 -20.97 -9.18 4.94
N ASP A 93 -21.83 -8.29 5.44
CA ASP A 93 -21.69 -6.84 5.32
C ASP A 93 -20.34 -6.31 5.85
N GLY A 94 -19.82 -6.95 6.92
CA GLY A 94 -18.54 -6.61 7.54
C GLY A 94 -17.31 -6.95 6.69
N LEU A 95 -17.47 -7.71 5.61
CA LEU A 95 -16.38 -8.10 4.70
C LEU A 95 -16.34 -7.30 3.39
N LEU A 96 -17.38 -6.53 3.05
CA LEU A 96 -17.42 -5.85 1.75
C LEU A 96 -16.21 -4.95 1.51
N TRP A 97 -15.68 -4.34 2.57
CA TRP A 97 -14.51 -3.48 2.51
C TRP A 97 -13.20 -4.27 2.26
N GLN A 98 -13.12 -5.53 2.71
CA GLN A 98 -12.03 -6.46 2.40
C GLN A 98 -12.12 -7.00 0.97
N ALA A 99 -13.31 -6.91 0.35
CA ALA A 99 -13.54 -7.10 -1.09
C ALA A 99 -13.58 -5.75 -1.86
N GLY A 100 -12.88 -4.73 -1.34
CA GLY A 100 -12.61 -3.48 -2.07
C GLY A 100 -13.73 -2.42 -2.04
N ALA A 101 -14.75 -2.55 -1.20
CA ALA A 101 -15.81 -1.54 -1.07
C ALA A 101 -15.25 -0.21 -0.54
N GLY A 102 -14.81 0.66 -1.45
CA GLY A 102 -14.18 1.93 -1.11
C GLY A 102 -12.81 1.81 -0.45
N ASN A 103 -12.23 0.61 -0.32
CA ASN A 103 -10.90 0.43 0.27
C ASN A 103 -9.90 -0.10 -0.77
N PRO A 104 -8.98 0.73 -1.27
CA PRO A 104 -8.01 0.30 -2.28
C PRO A 104 -6.95 -0.66 -1.73
N VAL A 105 -6.80 -0.76 -0.40
CA VAL A 105 -5.84 -1.69 0.20
C VAL A 105 -6.22 -3.13 -0.09
N ALA A 106 -7.53 -3.42 -0.12
CA ALA A 106 -8.11 -4.76 -0.27
C ALA A 106 -7.62 -5.58 -1.48
N LEU A 107 -7.00 -4.97 -2.49
CA LEU A 107 -6.37 -5.71 -3.59
C LEU A 107 -5.28 -6.66 -3.07
N ASN A 108 -4.55 -6.26 -2.02
CA ASN A 108 -3.48 -7.07 -1.42
C ASN A 108 -3.97 -8.30 -0.64
N ASN A 109 -5.30 -8.42 -0.45
CA ASN A 109 -5.90 -9.59 0.17
C ASN A 109 -6.01 -10.77 -0.81
N PHE A 110 -5.62 -10.60 -2.07
CA PHE A 110 -5.75 -11.60 -3.11
C PHE A 110 -4.39 -11.96 -3.71
N LEU A 111 -4.18 -13.25 -3.93
CA LEU A 111 -3.05 -13.77 -4.71
C LEU A 111 -3.58 -14.55 -5.90
N TYR A 112 -2.93 -14.45 -7.04
CA TYR A 112 -3.19 -15.29 -8.19
C TYR A 112 -2.44 -16.62 -8.03
N GLU A 113 -3.17 -17.73 -8.09
CA GLU A 113 -2.64 -19.10 -8.04
C GLU A 113 -2.79 -19.71 -9.45
N PRO A 114 -1.68 -20.06 -10.13
CA PRO A 114 -1.74 -20.71 -11.44
C PRO A 114 -2.31 -22.14 -11.30
N ASN A 115 -2.96 -22.67 -12.33
CA ASN A 115 -3.28 -24.10 -12.34
C ASN A 115 -2.01 -24.92 -12.59
N ASP A 116 -1.78 -25.92 -11.73
CA ASP A 116 -0.57 -26.75 -11.73
C ASP A 116 -0.43 -27.66 -12.98
N GLU A 117 -1.47 -27.81 -13.81
CA GLU A 117 -1.47 -28.77 -14.93
C GLU A 117 -0.75 -28.28 -16.21
N GLU A 118 -0.42 -26.99 -16.35
CA GLU A 118 0.24 -26.45 -17.57
C GLU A 118 1.58 -25.74 -17.32
N ALA A 119 2.04 -25.65 -16.05
CA ALA A 119 3.20 -24.86 -15.68
C ALA A 119 4.57 -25.40 -16.17
N GLU A 120 4.64 -26.64 -16.67
CA GLU A 120 5.92 -27.27 -17.04
C GLU A 120 6.28 -27.25 -18.53
N THR A 121 5.41 -26.86 -19.48
CA THR A 121 5.77 -27.07 -20.90
C THR A 121 5.51 -26.00 -21.95
N THR A 122 4.79 -24.89 -21.73
CA THR A 122 4.65 -23.91 -22.83
C THR A 122 4.53 -22.44 -22.40
N ASN A 123 5.33 -21.58 -23.01
CA ASN A 123 5.22 -20.12 -23.00
C ASN A 123 4.04 -19.64 -23.88
N THR A 124 2.82 -20.13 -23.63
CA THR A 124 1.63 -19.74 -24.41
C THR A 124 0.42 -19.45 -23.52
N GLU A 125 0.21 -18.15 -23.26
CA GLU A 125 -1.02 -17.35 -23.39
C GLU A 125 -2.44 -17.88 -23.01
N SER A 126 -2.64 -18.98 -22.28
CA SER A 126 -3.93 -19.24 -21.63
C SER A 126 -3.77 -19.39 -20.11
N SER A 127 -3.89 -18.29 -19.40
CA SER A 127 -3.85 -18.25 -17.94
C SER A 127 -5.15 -18.79 -17.33
N ASP A 128 -5.40 -20.09 -17.42
CA ASP A 128 -6.38 -20.75 -16.56
C ASP A 128 -5.78 -20.84 -15.16
N GLY A 129 -5.95 -19.79 -14.37
CA GLY A 129 -5.61 -19.74 -12.96
C GLY A 129 -6.71 -19.02 -12.19
N ARG A 130 -6.60 -18.97 -10.86
CA ARG A 130 -7.64 -18.40 -10.01
C ARG A 130 -7.10 -17.42 -9.00
N TRP A 131 -7.93 -16.48 -8.60
CA TRP A 131 -7.59 -15.61 -7.49
C TRP A 131 -7.94 -16.27 -6.17
N VAL A 132 -7.04 -16.25 -5.19
CA VAL A 132 -7.26 -16.76 -3.85
C VAL A 132 -7.30 -15.60 -2.87
N TRP A 133 -8.44 -15.45 -2.20
CA TRP A 133 -8.62 -14.49 -1.12
C TRP A 133 -7.92 -15.02 0.15
N ILE A 134 -6.78 -14.42 0.48
CA ILE A 134 -5.89 -14.84 1.57
C ILE A 134 -6.20 -14.16 2.90
N ASP A 135 -6.68 -12.92 2.91
CA ASP A 135 -6.94 -12.14 4.13
C ASP A 135 -8.41 -11.68 4.21
N LEU A 136 -9.17 -12.32 5.10
CA LEU A 136 -10.60 -12.08 5.31
C LEU A 136 -10.85 -11.36 6.64
N GLU A 137 -9.80 -11.11 7.43
CA GLU A 137 -9.89 -10.70 8.81
C GLU A 137 -9.45 -9.25 8.95
N SER A 138 -10.33 -8.44 9.53
CA SER A 138 -10.04 -7.03 9.71
C SER A 138 -9.11 -6.81 10.90
N GLY A 139 -7.95 -6.18 10.67
CA GLY A 139 -7.12 -5.63 11.76
C GLY A 139 -7.68 -4.33 12.36
N VAL A 140 -8.54 -3.63 11.62
CA VAL A 140 -9.18 -2.37 12.01
C VAL A 140 -10.63 -2.30 11.54
N PRO A 141 -11.52 -1.56 12.23
CA PRO A 141 -12.86 -1.28 11.72
C PRO A 141 -12.84 -0.58 10.35
N ALA A 142 -13.89 -0.78 9.56
CA ALA A 142 -14.01 -0.25 8.20
C ALA A 142 -14.27 1.27 8.15
N ILE A 143 -13.43 2.09 8.80
CA ILE A 143 -13.68 3.52 9.08
C ILE A 143 -13.11 4.51 8.05
N PHE A 144 -12.33 4.04 7.06
CA PHE A 144 -11.65 4.92 6.10
C PHE A 144 -11.83 4.50 4.63
N PRO A 145 -13.06 4.45 4.08
CA PRO A 145 -13.21 4.31 2.64
C PRO A 145 -12.67 5.57 1.93
N ILE A 146 -11.95 5.39 0.82
CA ILE A 146 -11.43 6.48 -0.02
C ILE A 146 -12.56 7.25 -0.72
N SER A 147 -13.70 6.60 -0.94
CA SER A 147 -14.88 7.21 -1.57
C SER A 147 -15.81 7.80 -0.52
N PRO A 148 -16.02 9.14 -0.50
CA PRO A 148 -16.99 9.77 0.39
C PRO A 148 -18.41 9.23 0.18
N LYS A 149 -18.76 8.82 -1.05
CA LYS A 149 -20.07 8.24 -1.34
C LYS A 149 -20.27 6.91 -0.61
N VAL A 150 -19.24 6.05 -0.57
CA VAL A 150 -19.29 4.78 0.18
C VAL A 150 -19.38 5.06 1.67
N LEU A 151 -18.62 6.04 2.17
CA LEU A 151 -18.70 6.45 3.57
C LEU A 151 -20.13 6.85 3.98
N LEU A 152 -20.72 7.78 3.23
CA LEU A 152 -22.01 8.37 3.57
C LEU A 152 -23.18 7.41 3.33
N ASN A 153 -23.22 6.76 2.17
CA ASN A 153 -24.40 6.00 1.75
C ASN A 153 -24.40 4.55 2.24
N TYR A 154 -23.23 4.01 2.58
CA TYR A 154 -23.09 2.63 3.01
C TYR A 154 -22.56 2.54 4.43
N SER A 155 -21.33 2.99 4.69
CA SER A 155 -20.65 2.78 5.97
C SER A 155 -21.42 3.42 7.13
N LEU A 156 -21.72 4.72 7.08
CA LEU A 156 -22.41 5.43 8.17
C LEU A 156 -23.82 4.87 8.43
N ALA A 157 -24.57 4.55 7.38
CA ALA A 157 -25.90 3.96 7.50
C ALA A 157 -25.86 2.62 8.26
N HIS A 158 -24.90 1.75 7.92
CA HIS A 158 -24.70 0.49 8.63
C HIS A 158 -24.20 0.69 10.06
N TRP A 159 -23.32 1.68 10.28
CA TRP A 159 -22.84 1.97 11.64
C TRP A 159 -23.95 2.47 12.55
N TRP A 160 -24.88 3.25 12.01
CA TRP A 160 -26.06 3.70 12.73
C TRP A 160 -26.96 2.51 13.09
N ARG A 161 -27.26 1.63 12.11
CA ARG A 161 -28.04 0.40 12.33
C ARG A 161 -27.42 -0.50 13.41
N LEU A 162 -26.10 -0.66 13.40
CA LEU A 162 -25.37 -1.53 14.32
C LEU A 162 -24.99 -0.85 15.65
N GLY A 163 -25.14 0.47 15.76
CA GLY A 163 -24.65 1.27 16.89
C GLY A 163 -23.12 1.30 17.04
N ARG A 164 -22.38 0.86 16.02
CA ARG A 164 -20.91 0.77 16.02
C ARG A 164 -20.34 0.66 14.59
N PRO A 165 -19.07 1.02 14.37
CA PRO A 165 -18.39 0.73 13.10
C PRO A 165 -18.43 -0.76 12.76
N MET A 166 -18.67 -1.06 11.48
CA MET A 166 -18.59 -2.44 10.97
C MET A 166 -17.19 -2.99 11.17
N PHE A 167 -17.14 -4.20 11.69
CA PHE A 167 -15.92 -4.95 11.93
C PHE A 167 -16.24 -6.43 11.85
N ASP A 168 -16.03 -7.03 10.67
CA ASP A 168 -16.15 -8.48 10.50
C ASP A 168 -17.55 -9.05 10.86
N ASP A 169 -18.57 -8.18 10.88
CA ASP A 169 -19.94 -8.54 11.24
C ASP A 169 -20.63 -9.32 10.10
N VAL A 170 -21.35 -10.37 10.48
CA VAL A 170 -22.21 -11.16 9.58
C VAL A 170 -23.65 -11.10 10.07
N GLU A 171 -24.59 -10.75 9.20
CA GLU A 171 -26.03 -10.74 9.47
C GLU A 171 -26.57 -12.18 9.40
N ILE A 172 -26.50 -12.90 10.53
CA ILE A 172 -26.78 -14.35 10.61
C ILE A 172 -28.17 -14.72 10.08
N THR A 173 -29.19 -13.90 10.34
CA THR A 173 -30.55 -14.14 9.82
C THR A 173 -30.55 -14.13 8.30
N ARG A 174 -29.93 -13.11 7.69
CA ARG A 174 -29.80 -13.00 6.22
C ARG A 174 -28.99 -14.15 5.63
N LEU A 175 -27.91 -14.57 6.30
CA LEU A 175 -27.14 -15.74 5.88
C LEU A 175 -28.00 -17.02 5.87
N LYS A 176 -28.78 -17.25 6.94
CA LYS A 176 -29.68 -18.42 7.01
C LYS A 176 -30.76 -18.39 5.93
N ASP A 177 -31.36 -17.22 5.71
CA ASP A 177 -32.37 -17.03 4.68
C ASP A 177 -31.79 -17.25 3.28
N TYR A 178 -30.58 -16.74 3.03
CA TYR A 178 -29.83 -16.96 1.79
C TYR A 178 -29.58 -18.46 1.54
N LEU A 179 -29.06 -19.19 2.54
CA LEU A 179 -28.78 -20.62 2.41
C LEU A 179 -30.06 -21.42 2.13
N LYS A 180 -31.18 -21.05 2.77
CA LYS A 180 -32.48 -21.69 2.56
C LYS A 180 -33.04 -21.40 1.17
N ALA A 181 -32.98 -20.15 0.71
CA ALA A 181 -33.48 -19.74 -0.60
C ALA A 181 -32.71 -20.41 -1.75
N ASN A 182 -31.40 -20.59 -1.58
CA ASN A 182 -30.51 -21.17 -2.59
C ASN A 182 -30.21 -22.66 -2.34
N ALA A 183 -30.97 -23.34 -1.48
CA ALA A 183 -30.65 -24.68 -1.02
C ALA A 183 -30.53 -25.71 -2.15
N LYS A 184 -31.38 -25.63 -3.18
CA LYS A 184 -31.36 -26.57 -4.32
C LYS A 184 -30.05 -26.47 -5.11
N GLU A 185 -29.68 -25.25 -5.47
CA GLU A 185 -28.47 -24.94 -6.25
C GLU A 185 -27.19 -25.22 -5.46
N LEU A 186 -27.16 -24.81 -4.18
CA LEU A 186 -26.01 -25.07 -3.31
C LEU A 186 -25.82 -26.56 -3.04
N LYS A 187 -26.89 -27.34 -2.86
CA LYS A 187 -26.79 -28.80 -2.72
C LYS A 187 -26.28 -29.48 -3.99
N LEU A 188 -26.69 -28.98 -5.15
CA LEU A 188 -26.21 -29.49 -6.44
C LEU A 188 -24.72 -29.21 -6.62
N SER A 189 -24.27 -27.99 -6.30
CA SER A 189 -22.89 -27.54 -6.54
C SER A 189 -21.90 -28.04 -5.47
N LEU A 190 -22.29 -28.01 -4.19
CA LEU A 190 -21.42 -28.38 -3.06
C LEU A 190 -21.51 -29.85 -2.67
N GLY A 191 -22.62 -30.51 -3.02
CA GLY A 191 -23.04 -31.76 -2.41
C GLY A 191 -23.76 -31.56 -1.06
N VAL A 192 -24.62 -32.53 -0.70
CA VAL A 192 -25.50 -32.44 0.48
C VAL A 192 -24.69 -32.27 1.78
N LYS A 193 -23.60 -33.02 1.94
CA LYS A 193 -22.74 -32.99 3.13
C LYS A 193 -22.13 -31.61 3.37
N ASN A 194 -21.58 -30.98 2.33
CA ASN A 194 -20.96 -29.65 2.46
C ASN A 194 -22.02 -28.57 2.69
N TYR A 195 -23.17 -28.66 2.03
CA TYR A 195 -24.30 -27.77 2.32
C TYR A 195 -24.72 -27.83 3.80
N GLU A 196 -24.89 -29.04 4.35
CA GLU A 196 -25.24 -29.23 5.77
C GLU A 196 -24.15 -28.68 6.71
N SER A 197 -22.88 -28.84 6.34
CA SER A 197 -21.77 -28.23 7.08
C SER A 197 -21.85 -26.70 7.10
N VAL A 198 -22.13 -26.06 5.95
CA VAL A 198 -22.28 -24.59 5.87
C VAL A 198 -23.45 -24.11 6.73
N VAL A 199 -24.58 -24.81 6.71
CA VAL A 199 -25.74 -24.48 7.55
C VAL A 199 -25.38 -24.58 9.04
N SER A 200 -24.73 -25.68 9.44
CA SER A 200 -24.26 -25.87 10.83
C SER A 200 -23.27 -24.79 11.26
N ASP A 201 -22.32 -24.46 10.40
CA ASP A 201 -21.32 -23.41 10.65
C ASP A 201 -21.96 -22.02 10.74
N ALA A 202 -23.00 -21.72 9.95
CA ALA A 202 -23.75 -20.47 10.09
C ALA A 202 -24.42 -20.34 11.47
N GLU A 203 -24.91 -21.45 12.05
CA GLU A 203 -25.45 -21.45 13.41
C GLU A 203 -24.38 -21.25 14.48
N ARG A 204 -23.24 -21.93 14.32
CA ARG A 204 -22.09 -21.78 15.23
C ARG A 204 -21.53 -20.36 15.17
N LEU A 205 -21.39 -19.79 13.98
CA LEU A 205 -20.97 -18.42 13.77
C LEU A 205 -21.87 -17.45 14.53
N GLY A 206 -23.19 -17.63 14.47
CA GLY A 206 -24.11 -16.78 15.21
C GLY A 206 -23.93 -16.86 16.73
N LYS A 207 -23.72 -18.07 17.28
CA LYS A 207 -23.46 -18.27 18.71
C LYS A 207 -22.17 -17.56 19.15
N HIS A 208 -21.08 -17.75 18.42
CA HIS A 208 -19.79 -17.10 18.73
C HIS A 208 -19.86 -15.59 18.53
N GLN A 209 -20.52 -15.10 17.48
CA GLN A 209 -20.62 -13.67 17.21
C GLN A 209 -21.40 -12.95 18.31
N VAL A 210 -22.49 -13.53 18.81
CA VAL A 210 -23.25 -12.95 19.94
C VAL A 210 -22.38 -12.87 21.19
N LYS A 211 -21.66 -13.94 21.54
CA LYS A 211 -20.73 -13.94 22.68
C LYS A 211 -19.64 -12.90 22.52
N TRP A 212 -19.04 -12.82 21.34
CA TRP A 212 -18.00 -11.84 21.05
C TRP A 212 -18.51 -10.40 21.14
N LYS A 213 -19.60 -10.09 20.44
CA LYS A 213 -20.12 -8.74 20.27
C LYS A 213 -20.90 -8.22 21.47
N SER A 214 -21.28 -9.09 22.41
CA SER A 214 -21.91 -8.69 23.68
C SER A 214 -20.90 -8.20 24.72
N ILE A 215 -19.60 -8.48 24.55
CA ILE A 215 -18.57 -7.96 25.46
C ILE A 215 -18.40 -6.46 25.22
N GLY A 216 -18.77 -5.66 26.22
CA GLY A 216 -18.53 -4.21 26.20
C GLY A 216 -17.04 -3.86 26.27
N ARG A 217 -16.67 -2.68 25.72
CA ARG A 217 -15.27 -2.20 25.68
C ARG A 217 -14.55 -2.23 27.02
N LEU A 218 -15.27 -1.89 28.11
CA LEU A 218 -14.73 -1.93 29.48
C LEU A 218 -14.26 -3.35 29.84
N GLN A 219 -15.12 -4.34 29.61
CA GLN A 219 -14.85 -5.71 29.98
C GLN A 219 -13.77 -6.33 29.10
N SER A 220 -13.75 -6.04 27.80
CA SER A 220 -12.65 -6.43 26.91
C SER A 220 -11.30 -5.87 27.38
N SER A 221 -11.28 -4.60 27.79
CA SER A 221 -10.08 -3.93 28.29
C SER A 221 -9.58 -4.56 29.61
N ILE A 222 -10.50 -4.84 30.54
CA ILE A 222 -10.18 -5.49 31.82
C ILE A 222 -9.66 -6.92 31.59
N GLN A 223 -10.38 -7.75 30.83
CA GLN A 223 -9.96 -9.11 30.49
C GLN A 223 -8.59 -9.14 29.79
N TYR A 224 -8.33 -8.16 28.93
CA TYR A 224 -7.02 -8.01 28.30
C TYR A 224 -5.90 -7.80 29.32
N ARG A 225 -6.12 -6.99 30.37
CA ARG A 225 -5.13 -6.74 31.42
C ARG A 225 -4.95 -7.93 32.35
N VAL A 226 -6.04 -8.63 32.70
CA VAL A 226 -5.96 -9.89 33.46
C VAL A 226 -5.10 -10.91 32.72
N ALA A 227 -5.40 -11.10 31.43
CA ALA A 227 -4.65 -12.03 30.57
C ALA A 227 -3.16 -11.70 30.48
N ARG A 228 -2.79 -10.42 30.57
CA ARG A 228 -1.39 -9.99 30.58
C ARG A 228 -0.70 -10.13 31.94
N GLY A 229 -1.43 -10.51 32.99
CA GLY A 229 -0.94 -10.47 34.37
C GLY A 229 -0.75 -9.05 34.91
N ASP A 230 -1.28 -8.02 34.23
CA ASP A 230 -1.17 -6.62 34.67
C ASP A 230 -2.09 -6.32 35.88
N ILE A 231 -3.13 -7.14 36.06
CA ILE A 231 -4.07 -7.13 37.18
C ILE A 231 -4.51 -8.56 37.50
N ASP A 232 -4.86 -8.83 38.75
CA ASP A 232 -5.46 -10.10 39.16
C ASP A 232 -6.99 -10.11 38.97
N GLN A 233 -7.61 -11.26 39.24
CA GLN A 233 -9.07 -11.43 39.10
C GLN A 233 -9.86 -10.56 40.09
N SER A 234 -9.35 -10.35 41.31
CA SER A 234 -10.02 -9.50 42.31
C SER A 234 -10.05 -8.03 41.89
N GLN A 235 -8.96 -7.56 41.28
CA GLN A 235 -8.86 -6.23 40.70
C GLN A 235 -9.76 -6.10 39.47
N ALA A 236 -9.87 -7.15 38.64
CA ALA A 236 -10.80 -7.17 37.53
C ALA A 236 -12.25 -7.00 37.98
N ASP A 237 -12.66 -7.71 39.03
CA ASP A 237 -14.00 -7.63 39.61
C ASP A 237 -14.26 -6.26 40.26
N TYR A 238 -13.22 -5.64 40.83
CA TYR A 238 -13.29 -4.27 41.31
C TYR A 238 -13.51 -3.26 40.18
N TYR A 239 -12.70 -3.33 39.11
CA TYR A 239 -12.77 -2.38 38.00
C TYR A 239 -14.01 -2.57 37.12
N SER A 240 -14.58 -3.77 37.07
CA SER A 240 -15.83 -4.02 36.35
C SER A 240 -17.00 -3.22 36.96
N LYS A 241 -16.98 -3.03 38.29
CA LYS A 241 -17.95 -2.20 39.03
C LYS A 241 -17.61 -0.71 39.01
N HIS A 242 -16.35 -0.32 38.78
CA HIS A 242 -15.86 1.06 38.87
C HIS A 242 -15.29 1.60 37.54
N ARG A 243 -16.17 1.82 36.55
CA ARG A 243 -15.80 2.25 35.19
C ARG A 243 -14.91 3.50 35.13
N LEU A 244 -15.19 4.53 35.92
CA LEU A 244 -14.41 5.78 35.89
C LEU A 244 -12.97 5.57 36.38
N ARG A 245 -12.77 4.72 37.40
CA ARG A 245 -11.43 4.40 37.90
C ARG A 245 -10.63 3.60 36.89
N TRP A 246 -11.28 2.71 36.14
CA TRP A 246 -10.63 2.01 35.01
C TRP A 246 -10.16 2.98 33.94
N LEU A 247 -11.03 3.88 33.48
CA LEU A 247 -10.69 4.85 32.44
C LEU A 247 -9.55 5.77 32.87
N PHE A 248 -9.56 6.23 34.13
CA PHE A 248 -8.47 7.04 34.68
C PHE A 248 -7.15 6.27 34.70
N ARG A 249 -7.15 5.00 35.14
CA ARG A 249 -5.95 4.14 35.14
C ARG A 249 -5.37 3.98 33.74
N GLU A 250 -6.20 3.67 32.75
CA GLU A 250 -5.74 3.51 31.36
C GLU A 250 -5.24 4.83 30.76
N TRP A 251 -5.87 5.95 31.10
CA TRP A 251 -5.41 7.27 30.66
C TRP A 251 -4.04 7.64 31.25
N VAL A 252 -3.86 7.50 32.57
CA VAL A 252 -2.56 7.75 33.25
C VAL A 252 -1.47 6.86 32.66
N ARG A 253 -1.78 5.57 32.43
CA ARG A 253 -0.85 4.64 31.80
C ARG A 253 -0.48 5.07 30.38
N GLY A 254 -1.45 5.44 29.56
CA GLY A 254 -1.21 5.92 28.19
C GLY A 254 -0.35 7.18 28.16
N LEU A 255 -0.56 8.10 29.11
CA LEU A 255 0.27 9.29 29.26
C LEU A 255 1.71 8.93 29.64
N LEU A 256 1.90 8.06 30.63
CA LEU A 256 3.22 7.60 31.07
C LEU A 256 3.96 6.81 29.98
N SER A 257 3.27 5.95 29.22
CA SER A 257 3.90 5.23 28.11
C SER A 257 4.30 6.17 26.99
N SER A 258 3.48 7.18 26.68
CA SER A 258 3.78 8.20 25.67
C SER A 258 4.99 9.04 26.09
N LEU A 259 5.06 9.46 27.36
CA LEU A 259 6.22 10.18 27.89
C LEU A 259 7.50 9.33 27.86
N LYS A 260 7.43 8.05 28.23
CA LYS A 260 8.56 7.11 28.12
C LYS A 260 8.99 6.92 26.66
N ALA A 261 8.04 6.75 25.74
CA ALA A 261 8.31 6.59 24.31
C ALA A 261 8.92 7.86 23.70
N LEU A 262 8.42 9.05 24.06
CA LEU A 262 9.00 10.32 23.64
C LEU A 262 10.42 10.51 24.18
N LYS A 263 10.65 10.24 25.47
CA LYS A 263 11.98 10.35 26.07
C LYS A 263 12.96 9.35 25.45
N GLY A 264 12.55 8.09 25.28
CA GLY A 264 13.35 7.04 24.65
C GLY A 264 13.63 7.30 23.17
N GLY A 265 12.61 7.74 22.42
CA GLY A 265 12.72 8.11 21.02
C GLY A 265 13.63 9.32 20.82
N PHE A 266 13.44 10.37 21.62
CA PHE A 266 14.30 11.55 21.61
C PHE A 266 15.75 11.20 21.96
N LEU A 267 15.99 10.42 23.02
CA LEU A 267 17.33 9.99 23.41
C LEU A 267 17.98 9.11 22.33
N SER A 268 17.22 8.23 21.67
CA SER A 268 17.71 7.39 20.58
C SER A 268 18.09 8.22 19.36
N VAL A 269 17.23 9.15 18.95
CA VAL A 269 17.48 10.10 17.87
C VAL A 269 18.68 11.00 18.19
N TRP A 270 18.77 11.50 19.42
CA TRP A 270 19.90 12.32 19.89
C TRP A 270 21.21 11.54 19.93
N LYS A 271 21.21 10.30 20.42
CA LYS A 271 22.40 9.42 20.37
C LYS A 271 22.80 9.11 18.93
N ARG A 272 21.85 8.89 18.01
CA ARG A 272 22.13 8.72 16.58
C ARG A 272 22.72 10.00 15.98
N LEU A 273 22.14 11.16 16.26
CA LEU A 273 22.65 12.46 15.83
C LEU A 273 24.05 12.76 16.36
N LYS A 274 24.34 12.46 17.63
CA LYS A 274 25.68 12.61 18.21
C LYS A 274 26.71 11.65 17.62
N ARG A 275 26.27 10.48 17.13
CA ARG A 275 27.11 9.50 16.43
C ARG A 275 27.29 9.79 14.94
N LEU A 276 26.44 10.64 14.37
CA LEU A 276 26.67 11.14 13.02
C LEU A 276 27.84 12.11 13.09
N ASP A 277 28.97 11.72 12.51
CA ASP A 277 30.05 12.66 12.28
C ASP A 277 29.55 13.69 11.27
N LEU A 278 29.14 14.87 11.75
CA LEU A 278 28.67 15.97 10.91
C LEU A 278 29.70 16.30 9.81
N LYS A 279 31.00 16.12 10.07
CA LYS A 279 32.05 16.35 9.06
C LYS A 279 31.94 15.33 7.94
N SER A 280 31.75 14.04 8.25
CA SER A 280 31.50 13.01 7.24
C SER A 280 30.24 13.31 6.41
N LEU A 281 29.17 13.80 7.04
CA LEU A 281 27.91 14.09 6.36
C LEU A 281 28.04 15.30 5.43
N VAL A 282 28.70 16.36 5.88
CA VAL A 282 29.06 17.52 5.04
C VAL A 282 29.99 17.11 3.91
N HIS A 283 31.00 16.28 4.18
CA HIS A 283 31.92 15.78 3.15
C HIS A 283 31.20 14.93 2.10
N VAL A 284 30.27 14.05 2.51
CA VAL A 284 29.43 13.27 1.60
C VAL A 284 28.53 14.18 0.76
N CYS A 285 27.88 15.19 1.36
CA CYS A 285 27.07 16.16 0.63
C CYS A 285 27.92 16.97 -0.36
N TRP A 286 29.11 17.41 0.04
CA TRP A 286 30.03 18.17 -0.80
C TRP A 286 30.56 17.33 -1.97
N LYS A 287 31.00 16.10 -1.68
CA LYS A 287 31.42 15.13 -2.70
C LYS A 287 30.30 14.82 -3.67
N PHE A 288 29.06 14.75 -3.20
CA PHE A 288 27.88 14.58 -4.04
C PHE A 288 27.61 15.79 -4.96
N LEU A 289 27.75 17.02 -4.46
CA LEU A 289 27.56 18.23 -5.26
C LEU A 289 28.65 18.43 -6.32
N ILE A 290 29.90 18.03 -6.04
CA ILE A 290 31.03 18.30 -6.92
C ILE A 290 31.34 17.12 -7.85
N SER A 291 31.28 15.88 -7.38
CA SER A 291 31.74 14.72 -8.14
C SER A 291 30.63 14.09 -8.98
N GLN A 292 30.77 14.16 -10.31
CA GLN A 292 29.88 13.46 -11.24
C GLN A 292 29.91 11.94 -11.04
N LYS A 293 31.10 11.35 -10.95
CA LYS A 293 31.30 9.91 -10.71
C LYS A 293 30.61 9.41 -9.44
N TYR A 294 30.62 10.23 -8.37
CA TYR A 294 29.92 9.90 -7.13
C TYR A 294 28.40 9.93 -7.29
N ARG A 295 27.85 10.90 -8.03
CA ARG A 295 26.43 10.97 -8.34
C ARG A 295 25.96 9.78 -9.19
N GLU A 296 26.74 9.41 -10.19
CA GLU A 296 26.48 8.23 -11.02
C GLU A 296 26.42 6.98 -10.14
N ALA A 297 27.45 6.72 -9.33
CA ALA A 297 27.47 5.57 -8.42
C ALA A 297 26.27 5.58 -7.44
N PHE A 298 25.89 6.74 -6.90
CA PHE A 298 24.72 6.88 -6.04
C PHE A 298 23.42 6.50 -6.74
N VAL A 299 23.21 6.97 -7.97
CA VAL A 299 21.99 6.69 -8.73
C VAL A 299 21.96 5.25 -9.22
N HIS A 300 23.09 4.68 -9.64
CA HIS A 300 23.22 3.26 -9.96
C HIS A 300 22.79 2.40 -8.76
N GLY A 301 23.32 2.69 -7.57
CA GLY A 301 22.93 1.97 -6.35
C GLY A 301 21.48 2.20 -5.92
N TYR A 302 20.87 3.34 -6.28
CA TYR A 302 19.44 3.57 -6.07
C TYR A 302 18.57 2.77 -7.03
N LEU A 303 18.89 2.78 -8.33
CA LEU A 303 18.15 2.08 -9.37
C LEU A 303 18.29 0.56 -9.23
N ASP A 304 19.49 0.06 -8.93
CA ASP A 304 19.71 -1.38 -8.70
C ASP A 304 18.89 -1.88 -7.51
N ARG A 305 18.85 -1.13 -6.39
CA ARG A 305 17.95 -1.45 -5.26
C ARG A 305 16.49 -1.45 -5.67
N SER A 306 16.09 -0.56 -6.57
CA SER A 306 14.73 -0.50 -7.08
C SER A 306 14.39 -1.74 -7.91
N ILE A 307 15.26 -2.08 -8.87
CA ILE A 307 15.12 -3.28 -9.72
C ILE A 307 15.08 -4.52 -8.83
N ASN A 308 16.01 -4.66 -7.88
CA ASN A 308 16.05 -5.77 -6.92
C ASN A 308 14.75 -5.87 -6.09
N GLN A 309 14.17 -4.73 -5.70
CA GLN A 309 12.90 -4.73 -4.96
C GLN A 309 11.75 -5.24 -5.82
N TRP A 310 11.67 -4.81 -7.09
CA TRP A 310 10.66 -5.28 -8.03
C TRP A 310 10.84 -6.78 -8.34
N THR A 311 12.07 -7.22 -8.61
CA THR A 311 12.39 -8.65 -8.85
C THR A 311 12.07 -9.52 -7.64
N LYS A 312 12.42 -9.09 -6.42
CA LYS A 312 12.09 -9.82 -5.19
C LYS A 312 10.58 -9.97 -4.98
N ARG A 313 9.79 -9.01 -5.46
CA ARG A 313 8.32 -9.05 -5.41
C ARG A 313 7.69 -9.86 -6.56
N GLY A 314 8.49 -10.44 -7.46
CA GLY A 314 7.99 -11.08 -8.69
C GLY A 314 7.48 -10.10 -9.74
N GLN A 315 7.60 -8.78 -9.51
CA GLN A 315 7.11 -7.73 -10.40
C GLN A 315 8.00 -7.51 -11.64
N LEU A 316 9.20 -8.10 -11.63
CA LEU A 316 10.12 -8.16 -12.77
C LEU A 316 10.74 -9.56 -12.82
N THR A 317 10.76 -10.16 -14.01
CA THR A 317 11.57 -11.36 -14.26
C THR A 317 13.06 -11.04 -14.14
N ASN A 318 13.88 -12.07 -13.90
CA ASN A 318 15.34 -11.90 -13.86
C ASN A 318 15.90 -11.37 -15.19
N GLU A 319 15.30 -11.78 -16.31
CA GLU A 319 15.65 -11.28 -17.64
C GLU A 319 15.36 -9.79 -17.79
N HIS A 320 14.16 -9.34 -17.43
CA HIS A 320 13.80 -7.92 -17.48
C HIS A 320 14.68 -7.07 -16.56
N ALA A 321 15.02 -7.60 -15.38
CA ALA A 321 15.94 -6.95 -14.46
C ALA A 321 17.34 -6.75 -15.08
N ASN A 322 17.86 -7.77 -15.79
CA ASN A 322 19.16 -7.68 -16.45
C ASN A 322 19.17 -6.65 -17.59
N ILE A 323 18.11 -6.62 -18.42
CA ILE A 323 17.95 -5.59 -19.47
C ILE A 323 18.01 -4.17 -18.88
N LEU A 324 17.32 -3.94 -17.75
CA LEU A 324 17.36 -2.63 -17.09
C LEU A 324 18.74 -2.29 -16.51
N ARG A 325 19.46 -3.28 -15.95
CA ARG A 325 20.81 -3.09 -15.41
C ARG A 325 21.83 -2.76 -16.51
N GLU A 326 21.74 -3.41 -17.67
CA GLU A 326 22.60 -3.11 -18.81
C GLU A 326 22.42 -1.66 -19.30
N GLN A 327 21.18 -1.17 -19.33
CA GLN A 327 20.88 0.22 -19.73
C GLN A 327 21.40 1.26 -18.74
N ILE A 328 21.44 0.94 -17.45
CA ILE A 328 22.04 1.80 -16.43
C ILE A 328 23.53 2.05 -16.73
N GLY A 329 24.25 1.05 -17.23
CA GLY A 329 25.68 1.15 -17.57
C GLY A 329 25.99 1.86 -18.90
N SER A 330 24.99 2.25 -19.68
CA SER A 330 25.20 2.82 -21.01
C SER A 330 25.72 4.28 -20.97
N PRO A 331 26.64 4.69 -21.88
CA PRO A 331 27.17 6.06 -21.90
C PRO A 331 26.12 7.15 -22.08
N ASN A 332 25.03 6.87 -22.80
CA ASN A 332 23.97 7.83 -23.10
C ASN A 332 23.05 8.11 -21.90
N SER A 333 22.96 7.17 -20.94
CA SER A 333 22.10 7.33 -19.75
C SER A 333 22.77 8.17 -18.65
N SER A 334 24.11 8.19 -18.59
CA SER A 334 24.91 8.90 -17.57
C SER A 334 24.56 10.39 -17.40
N VAL A 335 24.35 11.13 -18.50
CA VAL A 335 24.07 12.58 -18.46
C VAL A 335 22.73 12.90 -17.78
N TYR A 336 21.73 12.03 -17.96
CA TYR A 336 20.42 12.25 -17.36
C TYR A 336 20.28 11.60 -15.97
N ILE A 337 20.97 10.48 -15.76
CA ILE A 337 21.09 9.79 -14.46
C ILE A 337 21.71 10.73 -13.41
N THR A 338 22.74 11.49 -13.76
CA THR A 338 23.40 12.43 -12.84
C THR A 338 22.49 13.55 -12.37
N ASP A 339 21.68 14.12 -13.25
CA ASP A 339 20.74 15.19 -12.91
C ASP A 339 19.54 14.69 -12.08
N PHE A 340 19.08 13.46 -12.34
CA PHE A 340 18.09 12.78 -11.50
C PHE A 340 18.61 12.56 -10.07
N GLY A 341 19.87 12.16 -9.92
CA GLY A 341 20.52 12.00 -8.62
C GLY A 341 20.48 13.27 -7.77
N ILE A 342 20.74 14.42 -8.39
CA ILE A 342 20.74 15.71 -7.70
C ILE A 342 19.37 16.04 -7.11
N HIS A 343 18.29 15.73 -7.82
CA HIS A 343 16.93 15.94 -7.31
C HIS A 343 16.58 15.06 -6.12
N ILE A 344 17.04 13.81 -6.11
CA ILE A 344 16.88 12.92 -4.95
C ILE A 344 17.65 13.46 -3.74
N ALA A 345 18.89 13.89 -3.94
CA ALA A 345 19.79 14.29 -2.85
C ALA A 345 19.50 15.68 -2.26
N ILE A 346 18.88 16.59 -3.02
CA ILE A 346 18.49 17.92 -2.51
C ILE A 346 17.33 17.81 -1.49
N LYS A 347 16.49 16.78 -1.57
CA LYS A 347 15.26 16.67 -0.77
C LYS A 347 15.51 16.59 0.76
N PRO A 348 16.43 15.77 1.28
CA PRO A 348 16.78 15.80 2.71
C PRO A 348 17.26 17.17 3.18
N ALA A 349 18.09 17.86 2.38
CA ALA A 349 18.58 19.19 2.71
C ALA A 349 17.43 20.21 2.76
N VAL A 350 16.58 20.25 1.74
CA VAL A 350 15.39 21.12 1.72
C VAL A 350 14.47 20.84 2.90
N LYS A 351 14.21 19.57 3.20
CA LYS A 351 13.34 19.18 4.33
C LYS A 351 13.98 19.52 5.68
N ALA A 352 15.30 19.37 5.80
CA ALA A 352 16.03 19.80 6.99
C ALA A 352 15.92 21.32 7.19
N THR A 353 16.09 22.11 6.12
CA THR A 353 15.90 23.56 6.16
C THR A 353 14.45 23.91 6.51
N GLN A 354 13.47 23.26 5.88
CA GLN A 354 12.05 23.54 6.11
C GLN A 354 11.58 23.23 7.53
N TYR A 355 12.05 22.14 8.14
CA TYR A 355 11.53 21.68 9.43
C TYR A 355 12.44 22.00 10.62
N TRP A 356 13.69 22.40 10.40
CA TRP A 356 14.61 22.76 11.50
C TRP A 356 15.07 24.21 11.40
N VAL A 357 15.60 24.62 10.25
CA VAL A 357 16.16 25.97 10.09
C VAL A 357 15.06 27.03 10.11
N LEU A 358 13.99 26.88 9.32
CA LEU A 358 12.91 27.88 9.29
C LEU A 358 12.18 28.01 10.64
N PRO A 359 11.82 26.92 11.35
CA PRO A 359 11.23 27.03 12.68
C PRO A 359 12.19 27.60 13.73
N ALA A 360 13.50 27.30 13.65
CA ALA A 360 14.49 27.92 14.53
C ALA A 360 14.59 29.43 14.27
N LEU A 361 14.67 29.86 13.01
CA LEU A 361 14.69 31.27 12.64
C LEU A 361 13.41 32.01 13.07
N PHE A 362 12.24 31.34 13.02
CA PHE A 362 11.00 31.86 13.60
C PHE A 362 11.09 32.00 15.13
N ALA A 363 11.59 30.97 15.83
CA ALA A 363 11.74 30.98 17.29
C ALA A 363 12.72 32.07 17.78
N PHE A 364 13.74 32.39 16.98
CA PHE A 364 14.67 33.50 17.24
C PHE A 364 14.13 34.89 16.82
N GLY A 365 12.88 34.97 16.34
CA GLY A 365 12.26 36.24 15.92
C GLY A 365 12.80 36.83 14.62
N LEU A 366 13.63 36.10 13.88
CA LEU A 366 14.26 36.55 12.64
C LEU A 366 13.32 36.46 11.43
N LEU A 367 12.26 35.64 11.53
CA LEU A 367 11.25 35.48 10.50
C LEU A 367 9.85 35.60 11.10
N GLY A 368 8.93 36.27 10.39
CA GLY A 368 7.51 36.26 10.73
C GLY A 368 6.85 34.92 10.41
N GLY A 369 5.79 34.58 11.16
CA GLY A 369 5.09 33.29 11.00
C GLY A 369 4.50 33.06 9.60
N LYS A 370 4.00 34.13 8.96
CA LYS A 370 3.51 34.08 7.57
C LYS A 370 4.62 33.74 6.58
N THR A 371 5.81 34.32 6.75
CA THR A 371 6.99 34.07 5.91
C THR A 371 7.45 32.61 6.03
N VAL A 372 7.50 32.08 7.26
CA VAL A 372 7.85 30.68 7.50
C VAL A 372 6.83 29.72 6.88
N ALA A 373 5.53 30.00 7.03
CA ALA A 373 4.49 29.19 6.40
C ALA A 373 4.63 29.16 4.87
N ILE A 374 4.86 30.32 4.23
CA ILE A 374 5.08 30.41 2.78
C ILE A 374 6.34 29.64 2.37
N LEU A 375 7.46 29.79 3.08
CA LEU A 375 8.71 29.10 2.75
C LEU A 375 8.65 27.58 2.98
N ILE A 376 7.89 27.10 3.97
CA ILE A 376 7.65 25.67 4.17
C ILE A 376 6.78 25.12 3.02
N LEU A 377 5.76 25.86 2.59
CA LEU A 377 4.88 25.45 1.49
C LEU A 377 5.57 25.50 0.12
N THR A 378 6.43 26.50 -0.13
CA THR A 378 6.98 26.80 -1.47
C THR A 378 8.47 26.42 -1.63
N GLY A 379 9.23 26.28 -0.54
CA GLY A 379 10.69 26.12 -0.59
C GLY A 379 11.17 24.91 -1.40
N GLY A 380 10.41 23.82 -1.43
CA GLY A 380 10.70 22.66 -2.27
C GLY A 380 10.50 22.90 -3.76
N ALA A 381 9.55 23.75 -4.16
CA ALA A 381 9.35 24.14 -5.56
C ALA A 381 10.40 25.17 -6.00
N ILE A 382 10.75 26.14 -5.14
CA ILE A 382 11.76 27.17 -5.40
C ILE A 382 13.15 26.54 -5.62
N GLY A 383 13.59 25.66 -4.72
CA GLY A 383 14.91 25.03 -4.83
C GLY A 383 15.09 24.18 -6.09
N ARG A 384 14.04 23.41 -6.48
CA ARG A 384 14.05 22.62 -7.71
C ARG A 384 14.04 23.52 -8.96
N SER A 385 13.19 24.53 -8.99
CA SER A 385 13.09 25.46 -10.13
C SER A 385 14.37 26.26 -10.33
N ALA A 386 15.03 26.70 -9.25
CA ALA A 386 16.31 27.41 -9.31
C ALA A 386 17.44 26.54 -9.88
N TYR A 387 17.50 25.27 -9.48
CA TYR A 387 18.49 24.32 -10.02
C TYR A 387 18.23 24.01 -11.51
N THR A 388 16.98 23.74 -11.90
CA THR A 388 16.61 23.51 -13.30
C THR A 388 16.87 24.75 -14.17
N LEU A 389 16.60 25.96 -13.66
CA LEU A 389 16.91 27.22 -14.34
C LEU A 389 18.43 27.41 -14.53
N GLY A 390 19.24 27.10 -13.50
CA GLY A 390 20.70 27.11 -13.62
C GLY A 390 21.21 26.14 -14.70
N ARG A 391 20.62 24.94 -14.81
CA ARG A 391 20.93 23.97 -15.87
C ARG A 391 20.44 24.43 -17.25
N MET A 392 19.33 25.15 -17.34
CA MET A 392 18.89 25.77 -18.60
C MET A 392 19.89 26.79 -19.11
N LEU A 393 20.45 27.62 -18.20
CA LEU A 393 21.48 28.59 -18.54
C LEU A 393 22.78 27.89 -18.98
N GLN A 394 23.19 26.84 -18.26
CA GLN A 394 24.38 26.05 -18.63
C GLN A 394 24.21 25.30 -19.96
N SER A 395 23.02 24.74 -20.22
CA SER A 395 22.72 24.03 -21.48
C SER A 395 22.61 25.00 -22.65
N ALA A 396 22.07 26.21 -22.42
CA ALA A 396 22.04 27.28 -23.41
C ALA A 396 23.45 27.78 -23.77
N ALA A 397 24.36 27.84 -22.79
CA ALA A 397 25.76 28.21 -23.02
C ALA A 397 26.54 27.13 -23.80
N ASN A 398 26.18 25.84 -23.64
CA ASN A 398 26.88 24.71 -24.24
C ASN A 398 26.21 24.16 -25.51
N GLY A 399 25.17 24.83 -26.04
CA GLY A 399 24.47 24.39 -27.26
C GLY A 399 23.63 23.11 -27.12
N HIS A 400 23.40 22.63 -25.90
CA HIS A 400 22.61 21.43 -25.63
C HIS A 400 21.11 21.71 -25.53
N GLU A 401 20.28 20.66 -25.60
CA GLU A 401 18.82 20.82 -25.48
C GLU A 401 18.40 21.42 -24.14
N LYS A 402 17.53 22.43 -24.21
CA LYS A 402 17.00 23.12 -23.02
C LYS A 402 15.93 22.25 -22.32
N PRO A 403 16.04 21.97 -21.02
CA PRO A 403 15.14 21.06 -20.29
C PRO A 403 13.81 21.72 -19.87
N TRP A 404 13.02 22.20 -20.83
CA TRP A 404 11.76 22.91 -20.58
C TRP A 404 10.68 22.04 -19.92
N ILE A 405 10.65 20.74 -20.20
CA ILE A 405 9.68 19.82 -19.58
C ILE A 405 10.06 19.56 -18.12
N ALA A 406 11.34 19.45 -17.83
CA ALA A 406 11.81 19.34 -16.45
C ALA A 406 11.43 20.58 -15.61
N LEU A 407 11.44 21.78 -16.22
CA LEU A 407 11.01 23.02 -15.56
C LEU A 407 9.50 22.99 -15.24
N GLY A 408 8.67 22.59 -16.20
CA GLY A 408 7.21 22.49 -16.01
C GLY A 408 6.79 21.43 -14.99
N VAL A 409 7.37 20.23 -15.07
CA VAL A 409 7.07 19.12 -14.13
C VAL A 409 7.68 19.37 -12.74
N GLY A 410 8.82 20.08 -12.67
CA GLY A 410 9.50 20.44 -11.42
C GLY A 410 8.69 21.38 -10.51
N LEU A 411 7.75 22.15 -11.08
CA LEU A 411 6.84 23.04 -10.35
C LEU A 411 5.79 22.27 -9.54
N LEU A 412 5.48 21.02 -9.89
CA LEU A 412 4.52 20.21 -9.15
C LEU A 412 5.15 19.67 -7.84
N PRO A 413 4.55 19.93 -6.67
CA PRO A 413 4.95 19.27 -5.43
C PRO A 413 4.74 17.75 -5.56
N VAL A 414 5.65 16.96 -4.96
CA VAL A 414 5.67 15.47 -5.00
C VAL A 414 6.12 14.85 -6.34
N VAL A 415 5.70 15.38 -7.50
CA VAL A 415 5.98 14.79 -8.84
C VAL A 415 7.34 15.19 -9.40
N GLY A 416 7.95 16.30 -8.97
CA GLY A 416 9.15 16.83 -9.64
C GLY A 416 10.44 15.97 -9.59
N ASN A 417 10.48 14.84 -8.88
CA ASN A 417 11.57 13.85 -9.08
C ASN A 417 11.46 13.12 -10.43
N LEU A 418 10.26 13.10 -11.00
CA LEU A 418 9.92 12.49 -12.28
C LEU A 418 10.15 13.44 -13.47
N ALA A 419 10.52 14.69 -13.19
CA ALA A 419 10.79 15.72 -14.19
C ALA A 419 11.91 15.31 -15.17
N TYR A 420 12.95 14.64 -14.67
CA TYR A 420 14.08 14.19 -15.48
C TYR A 420 13.81 12.92 -16.28
N PRO A 421 13.22 11.86 -15.70
CA PRO A 421 12.71 10.74 -16.50
C PRO A 421 11.73 11.19 -17.59
N ALA A 422 10.83 12.15 -17.31
CA ALA A 422 9.97 12.74 -18.34
C ALA A 422 10.75 13.48 -19.43
N GLN A 423 11.78 14.25 -19.06
CA GLN A 423 12.68 14.92 -19.99
C GLN A 423 13.49 13.90 -20.83
N MET A 424 13.95 12.79 -20.24
CA MET A 424 14.62 11.70 -20.95
C MET A 424 13.69 11.09 -22.00
N ILE A 425 12.46 10.76 -21.64
CA ILE A 425 11.47 10.19 -22.57
C ILE A 425 11.16 11.16 -23.73
N TYR A 426 11.17 12.47 -23.46
CA TYR A 426 10.98 13.49 -24.48
C TYR A 426 12.21 13.71 -25.38
N SER A 427 13.42 13.57 -24.83
CA SER A 427 14.68 13.93 -25.52
C SER A 427 15.38 12.72 -26.17
N ALA A 428 15.12 11.50 -25.70
CA ALA A 428 15.76 10.28 -26.19
C ALA A 428 15.01 9.64 -27.37
N GLY A 429 15.76 9.19 -28.38
CA GLY A 429 15.28 8.21 -29.38
C GLY A 429 15.00 6.84 -28.76
N ASP A 430 14.52 5.86 -29.55
CA ASP A 430 13.97 4.57 -29.06
C ASP A 430 14.90 3.72 -28.18
N LYS A 431 16.22 3.94 -28.17
CA LYS A 431 17.20 3.05 -27.50
C LYS A 431 17.26 3.18 -25.96
N ASP A 432 17.00 4.36 -25.38
CA ASP A 432 17.12 4.61 -23.91
C ASP A 432 15.76 4.78 -23.20
N GLN A 433 14.65 4.47 -23.88
CA GLN A 433 13.30 4.74 -23.35
C GLN A 433 12.87 3.77 -22.24
N LYS A 434 13.39 2.54 -22.22
CA LYS A 434 12.93 1.51 -21.28
C LYS A 434 13.32 1.85 -19.83
N LEU A 435 14.60 2.17 -19.56
CA LEU A 435 15.03 2.61 -18.23
C LEU A 435 14.30 3.88 -17.76
N ALA A 436 14.17 4.89 -18.62
CA ALA A 436 13.49 6.14 -18.26
C ALA A 436 12.00 5.93 -17.93
N ARG A 437 11.31 5.05 -18.68
CA ARG A 437 9.93 4.64 -18.38
C ARG A 437 9.85 3.88 -17.06
N PHE A 438 10.77 2.94 -16.82
CA PHE A 438 10.81 2.21 -15.56
C PHE A 438 10.98 3.16 -14.36
N MET A 439 11.83 4.19 -14.49
CA MET A 439 11.98 5.22 -13.44
C MET A 439 10.69 6.00 -13.18
N MET A 440 9.89 6.27 -14.22
CA MET A 440 8.56 6.86 -14.07
C MET A 440 7.62 5.90 -13.34
N ASP A 441 7.54 4.66 -13.81
CA ASP A 441 6.64 3.62 -13.29
C ASP A 441 6.95 3.33 -11.81
N ASP A 442 8.22 3.18 -11.45
CA ASP A 442 8.68 3.02 -10.06
C ASP A 442 8.41 4.25 -9.19
N GLY A 443 8.64 5.45 -9.71
CA GLY A 443 8.38 6.67 -8.95
C GLY A 443 6.91 6.84 -8.61
N PHE A 444 6.00 6.57 -9.56
CA PHE A 444 4.56 6.59 -9.30
C PHE A 444 4.10 5.45 -8.41
N ALA A 445 4.61 4.22 -8.59
CA ALA A 445 4.34 3.10 -7.68
C ALA A 445 4.75 3.45 -6.24
N ARG A 446 5.93 4.05 -6.04
CA ARG A 446 6.37 4.53 -4.72
C ARG A 446 5.44 5.57 -4.12
N ILE A 447 4.92 6.51 -4.91
CA ILE A 447 3.93 7.49 -4.40
C ILE A 447 2.69 6.76 -3.90
N GLY A 448 2.19 5.77 -4.64
CA GLY A 448 1.04 4.97 -4.20
C GLY A 448 1.29 4.14 -2.96
N ARG A 449 2.46 3.49 -2.86
CA ARG A 449 2.85 2.73 -1.66
C ARG A 449 2.90 3.58 -0.39
N HIS A 450 3.29 4.85 -0.51
CA HIS A 450 3.42 5.76 0.63
C HIS A 450 2.21 6.69 0.79
N PHE A 451 1.13 6.45 0.03
CA PHE A 451 -0.08 7.24 0.17
C PHE A 451 -0.67 7.00 1.58
N PRO A 452 -0.92 8.05 2.38
CA PRO A 452 -1.40 7.87 3.74
C PRO A 452 -2.71 7.07 3.76
N ILE A 453 -2.83 6.13 4.70
CA ILE A 453 -4.03 5.31 4.99
C ILE A 453 -4.35 4.28 3.89
N TRP A 454 -4.27 4.66 2.62
CA TRP A 454 -4.74 3.89 1.47
C TRP A 454 -3.62 3.32 0.59
N GLY A 455 -2.38 3.67 0.90
CA GLY A 455 -1.20 3.12 0.25
C GLY A 455 -0.73 1.83 0.89
N GLY A 456 0.14 1.13 0.17
CA GLY A 456 0.75 -0.12 0.60
C GLY A 456 1.30 -0.85 -0.62
N GLN A 457 2.10 -1.89 -0.39
CA GLN A 457 2.53 -2.78 -1.46
C GLN A 457 1.33 -3.55 -1.99
N ASP A 458 1.24 -3.66 -3.32
CA ASP A 458 0.26 -4.44 -4.07
C ASP A 458 -1.20 -3.98 -3.84
N THR A 459 -1.36 -2.71 -3.44
CA THR A 459 -2.66 -2.07 -3.25
C THR A 459 -3.15 -1.43 -4.54
N TRP A 460 -4.47 -1.30 -4.72
CA TRP A 460 -5.03 -0.60 -5.89
C TRP A 460 -4.48 0.83 -6.03
N THR A 461 -4.15 1.52 -4.93
CA THR A 461 -3.52 2.85 -4.98
C THR A 461 -2.14 2.80 -5.63
N GLU A 462 -1.32 1.77 -5.36
CA GLU A 462 -0.04 1.56 -6.05
C GLU A 462 -0.28 1.35 -7.55
N HIS A 463 -1.16 0.42 -7.93
CA HIS A 463 -1.44 0.10 -9.34
C HIS A 463 -2.03 1.30 -10.10
N ALA A 464 -3.01 1.99 -9.53
CA ALA A 464 -3.66 3.13 -10.14
C ALA A 464 -2.66 4.26 -10.45
N LEU A 465 -1.73 4.53 -9.52
CA LEU A 465 -0.70 5.54 -9.75
C LEU A 465 0.38 5.05 -10.71
N ASN A 466 0.82 3.80 -10.59
CA ASN A 466 1.80 3.17 -11.48
C ASN A 466 1.36 3.17 -12.97
N ARG A 467 0.05 3.26 -13.26
CA ARG A 467 -0.48 3.35 -14.63
C ARG A 467 -0.51 4.76 -15.22
N ILE A 468 -0.40 5.82 -14.40
CA ILE A 468 -0.41 7.21 -14.88
C ILE A 468 0.68 7.47 -15.94
N PRO A 469 1.94 7.01 -15.77
CA PRO A 469 2.98 7.14 -16.78
C PRO A 469 2.59 6.67 -18.17
N ARG A 470 1.77 5.62 -18.33
CA ARG A 470 1.40 5.09 -19.65
C ARG A 470 0.80 6.16 -20.57
N ASN A 471 -0.16 6.92 -20.04
CA ASN A 471 -0.82 8.00 -20.78
C ASN A 471 0.11 9.19 -20.98
N LEU A 472 0.91 9.52 -19.98
CA LEU A 472 1.89 10.61 -20.05
C LEU A 472 2.99 10.32 -21.09
N ASN A 473 3.51 9.10 -21.11
CA ASN A 473 4.54 8.63 -22.05
C ASN A 473 4.01 8.65 -23.49
N ARG A 474 2.76 8.21 -23.71
CA ARG A 474 2.10 8.29 -25.03
C ARG A 474 2.03 9.74 -25.53
N TYR A 475 1.69 10.68 -24.64
CA TYR A 475 1.62 12.11 -24.96
C TYR A 475 3.02 12.71 -25.23
N LEU A 476 3.99 12.49 -24.34
CA LEU A 476 5.37 12.96 -24.47
C LEU A 476 6.02 12.48 -25.78
N ARG A 477 5.81 11.20 -26.14
CA ARG A 477 6.34 10.61 -27.38
C ARG A 477 5.73 11.25 -28.63
N LYS A 478 4.43 11.54 -28.62
CA LYS A 478 3.74 12.23 -29.73
C LYS A 478 4.31 13.64 -29.94
N MET A 479 4.62 14.36 -28.85
CA MET A 479 5.25 15.68 -28.93
C MET A 479 6.70 15.62 -29.42
N GLY A 480 7.51 14.69 -28.92
CA GLY A 480 8.89 14.50 -29.37
C GLY A 480 8.99 14.18 -30.87
N LYS A 481 8.14 13.27 -31.37
CA LYS A 481 8.08 12.91 -32.80
C LYS A 481 7.70 14.10 -33.70
N ARG A 482 6.74 14.94 -33.29
CA ARG A 482 6.35 16.16 -34.03
C ARG A 482 7.52 17.15 -34.17
N ARG A 483 8.35 17.28 -33.13
CA ARG A 483 9.52 18.17 -33.14
C ARG A 483 10.67 17.63 -34.00
N ALA A 484 10.92 16.32 -33.96
CA ALA A 484 11.90 15.68 -34.85
C ALA A 484 11.51 15.83 -36.34
N PHE A 485 10.20 15.79 -36.64
CA PHE A 485 9.67 16.02 -37.99
C PHE A 485 9.90 17.46 -38.48
N HIS A 486 9.81 18.47 -37.59
CA HIS A 486 10.08 19.88 -37.92
C HIS A 486 11.56 20.28 -37.91
N ARG A 487 12.47 19.36 -37.54
CA ARG A 487 13.93 19.59 -37.54
C ARG A 487 14.65 18.93 -38.72
N LYS A 488 13.95 18.29 -39.65
CA LYS A 488 14.56 17.91 -40.93
C LYS A 488 14.91 19.21 -41.68
N PRO A 489 16.19 19.47 -41.99
CA PRO A 489 16.54 20.59 -42.85
C PRO A 489 15.95 20.33 -44.24
N GLY A 490 15.28 21.33 -44.79
CA GLY A 490 15.08 21.46 -46.23
C GLY A 490 16.37 21.92 -46.90
#